data_AF-A0A5B7H420-F1
#
_entry.id   AF-A0A5B7H420-F1
#
_cell.length_a   1.000
_cell.length_b   1.000
_cell.length_c   1.000
_cell.angle_alpha   90.00
_cell.angle_beta   90.00
_cell.angle_gamma   90.00
#
_symmetry.space_group_name_H-M   'P 1'
#
loop_
_entity.id
_entity.type
_entity.pdbx_description
1 polymer ?
#
loop_
_entity_poly.entity_id
_entity_poly.type
_entity_poly.pdbx_seq_one_letter_code
_entity_poly.pdbx_strand_id
1 'polypeptide(L)'
;MSGTVSKHVTVVGELSRLVGNHALLAISECQQELVCGSDHSANLQRIRQLVTDPKVREVDAAVLVMLYALRHEGHPNTDLKGLVSALNKRSLLSSLMDFGGARARQSDLFGTQLPQDVSGIRKRFFKGLKGVDNVYTQHKPLLLETLEEVMKGRLREGAFPYCGNAPSMPPGTK
;
A
#
# COMPACT_ATOMS: atom_id res chain seq x y z
N MET A 1 -38.25 -3.18 9.92
CA MET A 1 -37.03 -4.01 9.85
C MET A 1 -36.76 -4.64 8.48
N SER A 2 -37.79 -5.03 7.70
CA SER A 2 -37.64 -5.61 6.35
C SER A 2 -36.86 -4.74 5.33
N GLY A 3 -37.07 -3.42 5.34
CA GLY A 3 -36.39 -2.51 4.40
C GLY A 3 -34.88 -2.39 4.59
N THR A 4 -34.36 -2.56 5.81
CA THR A 4 -32.90 -2.52 6.07
C THR A 4 -32.21 -3.77 5.53
N VAL A 5 -32.82 -4.94 5.75
CA VAL A 5 -32.29 -6.21 5.24
C VAL A 5 -32.25 -6.22 3.72
N SER A 6 -33.32 -5.77 3.06
CA SER A 6 -33.37 -5.67 1.60
C SER A 6 -32.24 -4.79 1.05
N LYS A 7 -31.99 -3.62 1.65
CA LYS A 7 -30.87 -2.75 1.25
C LYS A 7 -29.51 -3.45 1.37
N HIS A 8 -29.23 -4.10 2.49
CA HIS A 8 -27.95 -4.80 2.68
C HIS A 8 -27.76 -5.95 1.69
N VAL A 9 -28.80 -6.75 1.46
CA VAL A 9 -28.75 -7.85 0.48
C VAL A 9 -28.49 -7.33 -0.93
N THR A 10 -29.15 -6.24 -1.33
CA THR A 10 -28.92 -5.61 -2.64
C THR A 10 -27.48 -5.09 -2.76
N VAL A 11 -26.99 -4.36 -1.76
CA VAL A 11 -25.62 -3.81 -1.79
C VAL A 11 -24.57 -4.92 -1.83
N VAL A 12 -24.69 -5.94 -0.98
CA VAL A 12 -23.75 -7.07 -0.95
C VAL A 12 -23.81 -7.87 -2.26
N GLY A 13 -25.01 -8.05 -2.82
CA GLY A 13 -25.20 -8.68 -4.12
C GLY A 13 -24.45 -7.95 -5.24
N GLU A 14 -24.61 -6.62 -5.32
CA GLU A 14 -23.91 -5.81 -6.33
C GLU A 14 -22.39 -5.78 -6.11
N LEU A 15 -21.92 -5.69 -4.87
CA LEU A 15 -20.48 -5.78 -4.57
C LEU A 15 -19.90 -7.11 -5.03
N SER A 16 -20.56 -8.24 -4.73
CA SER A 16 -20.13 -9.57 -5.16
C SER A 16 -20.10 -9.69 -6.68
N ARG A 17 -21.13 -9.18 -7.37
CA ARG A 17 -21.19 -9.14 -8.84
C ARG A 17 -20.02 -8.35 -9.44
N LEU A 18 -19.72 -7.17 -8.89
CA LEU A 18 -18.60 -6.33 -9.36
C LEU A 18 -17.23 -6.98 -9.10
N VAL A 19 -17.06 -7.64 -7.95
CA VAL A 19 -15.84 -8.39 -7.62
C VAL A 19 -15.56 -9.47 -8.67
N GLY A 20 -16.58 -10.24 -9.06
CA GLY A 20 -16.45 -11.26 -10.10
C GLY A 20 -16.20 -10.67 -11.49
N ASN A 21 -16.97 -9.65 -11.88
CA ASN A 21 -16.91 -9.07 -13.23
C ASN A 21 -15.59 -8.36 -13.54
N HIS A 22 -14.92 -7.82 -12.53
CA HIS A 22 -13.69 -7.03 -12.69
C HIS A 22 -12.45 -7.72 -12.12
N ALA A 23 -12.53 -9.03 -11.82
CA ALA A 23 -11.43 -9.81 -11.26
C ALA A 23 -10.77 -9.15 -10.02
N LEU A 24 -11.57 -8.49 -9.16
CA LEU A 24 -11.06 -7.62 -8.09
C LEU A 24 -10.25 -8.38 -7.03
N LEU A 25 -10.50 -9.69 -6.83
CA LEU A 25 -9.70 -10.50 -5.91
C LEU A 25 -8.26 -10.65 -6.41
N ALA A 26 -8.08 -10.96 -7.69
CA ALA A 26 -6.75 -11.11 -8.30
C ALA A 26 -5.97 -9.79 -8.33
N ILE A 27 -6.67 -8.69 -8.59
CA ILE A 27 -6.10 -7.34 -8.54
C ILE A 27 -5.70 -6.99 -7.10
N SER A 28 -6.61 -7.19 -6.14
CA SER A 28 -6.35 -6.90 -4.72
C SER A 28 -5.18 -7.72 -4.17
N GLU A 29 -5.08 -9.00 -4.51
CA GLU A 29 -3.95 -9.85 -4.12
C GLU A 29 -2.63 -9.29 -4.66
N CYS A 30 -2.59 -8.92 -5.95
CA CYS A 30 -1.40 -8.34 -6.55
C CYS A 30 -1.04 -6.98 -5.93
N GLN A 31 -2.02 -6.13 -5.61
CA GLN A 31 -1.78 -4.87 -4.90
C GLN A 31 -1.17 -5.11 -3.51
N GLN A 32 -1.64 -6.10 -2.77
CA GLN A 32 -1.14 -6.43 -1.44
C GLN A 32 0.29 -6.97 -1.52
N GLU A 33 0.60 -7.85 -2.47
CA GLU A 33 1.97 -8.34 -2.68
C GLU A 33 2.94 -7.22 -3.13
N LEU A 34 2.48 -6.27 -3.96
CA LEU A 34 3.30 -5.11 -4.34
C LEU A 34 3.63 -4.21 -3.15
N VAL A 35 2.68 -4.04 -2.24
CA VAL A 35 2.82 -3.11 -1.11
C VAL A 35 3.51 -3.77 0.09
N CYS A 36 3.20 -5.03 0.38
CA CYS A 36 3.66 -5.74 1.58
C CYS A 36 4.73 -6.79 1.30
N GLY A 37 4.81 -7.29 0.07
CA GLY A 37 5.74 -8.33 -0.36
C GLY A 37 7.11 -7.81 -0.77
N SER A 38 7.96 -8.70 -1.27
CA SER A 38 9.37 -8.40 -1.57
C SER A 38 9.89 -8.95 -2.90
N ASP A 39 9.19 -9.89 -3.53
CA ASP A 39 9.67 -10.54 -4.73
C ASP A 39 9.36 -9.72 -5.99
N HIS A 40 10.38 -9.05 -6.52
CA HIS A 40 10.25 -8.25 -7.73
C HIS A 40 9.87 -9.08 -8.97
N SER A 41 10.45 -10.28 -9.13
CA SER A 41 10.26 -11.11 -10.32
C SER A 41 8.84 -11.65 -10.39
N ALA A 42 8.32 -12.13 -9.26
CA ALA A 42 6.93 -12.57 -9.14
C ALA A 42 5.96 -11.40 -9.39
N ASN A 43 6.23 -10.24 -8.80
CA ASN A 43 5.44 -9.03 -8.99
C ASN A 43 5.37 -8.61 -10.46
N LEU A 44 6.50 -8.53 -11.15
CA LEU A 44 6.55 -8.13 -12.56
C LEU A 44 5.79 -9.12 -13.45
N GLN A 45 5.95 -10.42 -13.23
CA GLN A 45 5.22 -11.44 -13.99
C GLN A 45 3.71 -11.30 -13.78
N ARG A 46 3.27 -11.08 -12.52
CA ARG A 46 1.85 -10.99 -12.19
C ARG A 46 1.20 -9.75 -12.79
N ILE A 47 1.87 -8.59 -12.73
CA ILE A 47 1.34 -7.35 -13.29
C ILE A 47 1.21 -7.47 -14.81
N ARG A 48 2.22 -8.02 -15.50
CA ARG A 48 2.16 -8.21 -16.95
C ARG A 48 0.92 -9.01 -17.36
N GLN A 49 0.60 -10.08 -16.63
CA GLN A 49 -0.61 -10.88 -16.89
C GLN A 49 -1.89 -10.05 -16.69
N LEU A 50 -2.00 -9.33 -15.57
CA LEU A 50 -3.21 -8.57 -15.21
C LEU A 50 -3.43 -7.35 -16.11
N VAL A 51 -2.38 -6.62 -16.49
CA VAL A 51 -2.49 -5.44 -17.36
C VAL A 51 -2.94 -5.81 -18.77
N THR A 52 -2.64 -7.03 -19.23
CA THR A 52 -3.10 -7.53 -20.54
C THR A 52 -4.46 -8.23 -20.52
N ASP A 53 -5.05 -8.45 -19.33
CA ASP A 53 -6.32 -9.16 -19.20
C ASP A 53 -7.49 -8.21 -19.56
N PRO A 54 -8.31 -8.54 -20.58
CA PRO A 54 -9.43 -7.70 -20.99
C PRO A 54 -10.54 -7.56 -19.93
N LYS A 55 -10.56 -8.39 -18.87
CA LYS A 55 -11.48 -8.25 -17.74
C LYS A 55 -11.03 -7.17 -16.75
N VAL A 56 -9.75 -6.84 -16.75
CA VAL A 56 -9.17 -5.82 -15.86
C VAL A 56 -9.49 -4.45 -16.46
N ARG A 57 -10.04 -3.57 -15.63
CA ARG A 57 -10.35 -2.21 -16.09
C ARG A 57 -9.05 -1.42 -16.20
N GLU A 58 -9.00 -0.51 -17.16
CA GLU A 58 -7.87 0.43 -17.35
C GLU A 58 -7.45 1.15 -16.06
N VAL A 59 -8.42 1.50 -15.21
CA VAL A 59 -8.13 2.16 -13.92
C VAL A 59 -7.38 1.24 -12.95
N ASP A 60 -7.73 -0.04 -12.90
CA ASP A 60 -7.09 -1.00 -12.01
C ASP A 60 -5.69 -1.36 -12.51
N ALA A 61 -5.54 -1.54 -13.83
CA ALA A 61 -4.25 -1.73 -14.47
C ALA A 61 -3.30 -0.55 -14.20
N ALA A 62 -3.81 0.68 -14.33
CA ALA A 62 -3.04 1.88 -14.02
C ALA A 62 -2.58 1.92 -12.56
N VAL A 63 -3.45 1.58 -11.61
CA VAL A 63 -3.09 1.50 -10.18
C VAL A 63 -2.00 0.44 -9.92
N LEU A 64 -2.09 -0.73 -10.55
CA LEU A 64 -1.06 -1.77 -10.42
C LEU A 64 0.32 -1.30 -10.89
N VAL A 65 0.36 -0.65 -12.07
CA VAL A 65 1.61 -0.09 -12.63
C VAL A 65 2.15 1.04 -11.74
N MET A 66 1.29 1.87 -11.19
CA MET A 66 1.66 2.94 -10.25
C MET A 66 2.28 2.39 -8.96
N LEU A 67 1.66 1.38 -8.35
CA LEU A 67 2.21 0.74 -7.15
C LEU A 67 3.55 0.07 -7.45
N TYR A 68 3.67 -0.60 -8.59
CA TYR A 68 4.93 -1.19 -9.04
C TYR A 68 6.03 -0.13 -9.25
N ALA A 69 5.68 1.00 -9.87
CA ALA A 69 6.61 2.09 -10.07
C ALA A 69 7.13 2.65 -8.76
N LEU A 70 6.24 2.92 -7.81
CA LEU A 70 6.62 3.39 -6.48
C LEU A 70 7.45 2.35 -5.72
N ARG A 71 7.09 1.06 -5.80
CA ARG A 71 7.77 -0.01 -5.05
C ARG A 71 9.17 -0.30 -5.57
N HIS A 72 9.37 -0.26 -6.89
CA HIS A 72 10.58 -0.73 -7.55
C HIS A 72 11.31 0.37 -8.33
N GLU A 73 11.10 1.64 -7.98
CA GLU A 73 11.69 2.82 -8.66
C GLU A 73 13.20 2.79 -8.86
N GLY A 74 13.95 2.08 -8.01
CA GLY A 74 15.41 1.91 -8.09
C GLY A 74 15.89 0.52 -8.48
N HIS A 75 14.99 -0.42 -8.83
CA HIS A 75 15.39 -1.79 -9.12
C HIS A 75 15.98 -1.91 -10.55
N PRO A 76 17.14 -2.57 -10.74
CA PRO A 76 17.85 -2.57 -12.03
C PRO A 76 17.07 -3.26 -13.15
N ASN A 77 16.24 -4.25 -12.83
CA ASN A 77 15.48 -5.06 -13.80
C ASN A 77 14.02 -4.60 -13.97
N THR A 78 13.75 -3.32 -13.73
CA THR A 78 12.39 -2.79 -13.79
C THR A 78 11.93 -2.58 -15.24
N ASP A 79 10.74 -3.07 -15.60
CA ASP A 79 10.15 -2.87 -16.93
C ASP A 79 8.96 -1.89 -16.91
N LEU A 80 9.19 -0.68 -16.40
CA LEU A 80 8.15 0.34 -16.37
C LEU A 80 7.72 0.78 -17.77
N LYS A 81 8.65 0.85 -18.72
CA LYS A 81 8.34 1.30 -20.09
C LYS A 81 7.38 0.34 -20.80
N GLY A 82 7.59 -0.97 -20.66
CA GLY A 82 6.69 -1.98 -21.21
C GLY A 82 5.32 -1.98 -20.54
N LEU A 83 5.27 -1.79 -19.22
CA LEU A 83 3.99 -1.71 -18.50
C LEU A 83 3.20 -0.43 -18.85
N VAL A 84 3.88 0.70 -19.03
CA VAL A 84 3.24 1.97 -19.39
C VAL A 84 2.75 1.98 -20.84
N SER A 85 3.46 1.31 -21.76
CA SER A 85 3.03 1.24 -23.15
C SER A 85 1.69 0.50 -23.30
N ALA A 86 1.42 -0.47 -22.41
CA ALA A 86 0.15 -1.18 -22.31
C ALA A 86 -1.01 -0.36 -21.71
N LEU A 87 -0.73 0.82 -21.13
CA LEU A 87 -1.75 1.71 -20.57
C LEU A 87 -2.14 2.83 -21.55
N ASN A 88 -3.42 3.19 -21.55
CA ASN A 88 -3.91 4.36 -22.28
C ASN A 88 -3.59 5.70 -21.57
N LYS A 89 -3.50 5.71 -20.23
CA LYS A 89 -3.32 6.93 -19.40
C LYS A 89 -1.88 7.10 -18.91
N ARG A 90 -0.96 7.35 -19.83
CA ARG A 90 0.49 7.39 -19.56
C ARG A 90 0.94 8.58 -18.71
N SER A 91 0.26 9.73 -18.81
CA SER A 91 0.59 10.96 -18.08
C SER A 91 0.38 10.87 -16.57
N LEU A 92 -0.44 9.93 -16.11
CA LEU A 92 -0.72 9.78 -14.69
C LEU A 92 0.50 9.23 -13.92
N LEU A 93 1.33 8.41 -14.59
CA LEU A 93 2.53 7.87 -13.96
C LEU A 93 3.59 8.95 -13.71
N SER A 94 3.82 9.85 -14.66
CA SER A 94 4.78 10.94 -14.48
C SER A 94 4.38 11.83 -13.30
N SER A 95 3.12 12.26 -13.26
CA SER A 95 2.61 13.07 -12.14
C SER A 95 2.71 12.35 -10.80
N LEU A 96 2.50 11.02 -10.77
CA LEU A 96 2.68 10.24 -9.56
C LEU A 96 4.13 10.20 -9.11
N MET A 97 5.08 9.98 -10.02
CA MET A 97 6.50 9.90 -9.67
C MET A 97 7.05 11.25 -9.20
N ASP A 98 6.56 12.35 -9.77
CA ASP A 98 6.90 13.72 -9.34
C ASP A 98 6.34 14.03 -7.94
N PHE A 99 5.16 13.50 -7.61
CA PHE A 99 4.51 13.72 -6.31
C PHE A 99 5.01 12.77 -5.21
N GLY A 100 5.15 11.48 -5.53
CA GLY A 100 5.30 10.40 -4.55
C GLY A 100 6.54 9.52 -4.72
N GLY A 101 7.40 9.78 -5.71
CA GLY A 101 8.66 9.06 -5.89
C GLY A 101 9.65 9.33 -4.76
N ALA A 102 10.69 8.50 -4.62
CA ALA A 102 11.74 8.59 -3.59
C ALA A 102 12.37 9.99 -3.45
N ARG A 103 12.45 10.75 -4.55
CA ARG A 103 13.01 12.11 -4.55
C ARG A 103 12.08 13.16 -3.96
N ALA A 104 10.77 12.95 -4.04
CA ALA A 104 9.76 13.88 -3.56
C ALA A 104 9.34 13.58 -2.11
N ARG A 105 9.35 12.31 -1.71
CA ARG A 105 8.91 11.88 -0.38
C ARG A 105 10.03 11.97 0.66
N GLN A 106 9.68 12.43 1.86
CA GLN A 106 10.61 12.52 3.00
C GLN A 106 10.73 11.20 3.79
N SER A 107 9.73 10.34 3.68
CA SER A 107 9.62 9.08 4.42
C SER A 107 9.58 7.87 3.50
N ASP A 108 9.96 6.71 4.03
CA ASP A 108 9.86 5.45 3.30
C ASP A 108 8.42 4.92 3.30
N LEU A 109 7.80 4.85 2.12
CA LEU A 109 6.38 4.51 1.96
C LEU A 109 6.08 3.02 2.20
N PHE A 110 7.03 2.15 1.86
CA PHE A 110 6.85 0.69 1.95
C PHE A 110 7.44 0.11 3.25
N GLY A 111 8.02 0.98 4.08
CA GLY A 111 8.80 0.62 5.24
C GLY A 111 10.14 -0.01 4.86
N THR A 112 11.16 0.32 5.64
CA THR A 112 12.48 -0.26 5.45
C THR A 112 12.35 -1.75 5.76
N GLN A 113 12.75 -2.61 4.83
CA GLN A 113 12.91 -4.02 5.14
C GLN A 113 13.97 -4.10 6.24
N LEU A 114 13.51 -4.24 7.48
CA LEU A 114 14.41 -4.53 8.58
C LEU A 114 15.11 -5.85 8.24
N PRO A 115 16.44 -5.95 8.49
CA PRO A 115 17.19 -7.18 8.31
C PRO A 115 16.46 -8.36 8.95
N GLN A 116 16.60 -9.57 8.39
CA GLN A 116 15.83 -10.76 8.78
C GLN A 116 15.78 -11.05 10.30
N ASP A 117 16.77 -10.58 11.07
CA ASP A 117 16.84 -10.70 12.52
C ASP A 117 15.78 -9.90 13.31
N VAL A 118 15.23 -8.83 12.73
CA VAL A 118 14.23 -7.97 13.42
C VAL A 118 12.78 -8.35 13.06
N SER A 119 12.61 -9.37 12.22
CA SER A 119 11.31 -9.99 11.92
C SER A 119 10.57 -10.47 13.18
N GLY A 120 11.32 -10.80 14.24
CA GLY A 120 10.78 -11.16 15.55
C GLY A 120 10.04 -10.01 16.26
N ILE A 121 10.42 -8.75 16.02
CA ILE A 121 9.76 -7.57 16.62
C ILE A 121 8.46 -7.26 15.87
N ARG A 122 8.46 -7.32 14.52
CA ARG A 122 7.20 -7.26 13.75
C ARG A 122 6.24 -8.39 14.13
N LYS A 123 6.72 -9.63 14.32
CA LYS A 123 5.88 -10.75 14.79
C LYS A 123 5.25 -10.52 16.17
N ARG A 124 5.87 -9.72 17.04
CA ARG A 124 5.31 -9.35 18.36
C ARG A 124 4.26 -8.24 18.24
N PHE A 125 4.46 -7.26 17.36
CA PHE A 125 3.47 -6.21 17.07
C PHE A 125 2.24 -6.71 16.30
N PHE A 126 2.41 -7.68 15.39
CA PHE A 126 1.32 -8.32 14.66
C PHE A 126 0.44 -9.26 15.50
N LYS A 127 0.84 -9.60 16.73
CA LYS A 127 0.12 -10.60 17.55
C LYS A 127 -1.06 -10.04 18.34
N GLY A 128 -1.17 -8.72 18.47
CA GLY A 128 -2.22 -8.06 19.28
C GLY A 128 -3.57 -7.90 18.57
N LEU A 129 -3.61 -8.03 17.24
CA LEU A 129 -4.81 -7.89 16.40
C LEU A 129 -5.02 -9.16 15.56
N LYS A 130 -5.04 -10.33 16.21
CA LYS A 130 -5.17 -11.64 15.55
C LYS A 130 -6.60 -11.88 15.05
N GLY A 131 -7.05 -11.07 14.09
CA GLY A 131 -8.05 -11.48 13.11
C GLY A 131 -7.41 -12.42 12.09
N VAL A 132 -8.22 -13.24 11.43
CA VAL A 132 -7.77 -14.17 10.37
C VAL A 132 -6.88 -13.42 9.37
N ASP A 133 -5.65 -13.90 9.13
CA ASP A 133 -4.70 -13.30 8.19
C ASP A 133 -5.29 -13.34 6.77
N ASN A 134 -5.96 -12.26 6.39
CA ASN A 134 -6.56 -12.12 5.08
C ASN A 134 -5.55 -11.47 4.13
N VAL A 135 -5.16 -12.22 3.08
CA VAL A 135 -4.23 -11.78 2.03
C VAL A 135 -4.71 -10.48 1.37
N TYR A 136 -6.01 -10.22 1.34
CA TYR A 136 -6.59 -9.01 0.75
C TYR A 136 -6.50 -7.76 1.64
N THR A 137 -6.07 -7.89 2.92
CA THR A 137 -6.06 -6.78 3.90
C THR A 137 -4.80 -6.74 4.76
N GLN A 138 -3.63 -6.93 4.14
CA GLN A 138 -2.34 -6.95 4.83
C GLN A 138 -1.79 -5.54 5.07
N HIS A 139 -1.93 -4.65 4.09
CA HIS A 139 -1.42 -3.29 4.13
C HIS A 139 -1.98 -2.50 5.33
N LYS A 140 -1.07 -1.81 6.01
CA LYS A 140 -1.38 -0.82 7.04
C LYS A 140 -0.87 0.54 6.57
N PRO A 141 -1.72 1.57 6.53
CA PRO A 141 -1.29 2.90 6.11
C PRO A 141 -0.26 3.47 7.08
N LEU A 142 0.75 4.16 6.56
CA LEU A 142 1.81 4.83 7.34
C LEU A 142 1.27 5.75 8.45
N LEU A 143 0.10 6.35 8.24
CA LEU A 143 -0.57 7.19 9.23
C LEU A 143 -0.84 6.45 10.54
N LEU A 144 -1.15 5.14 10.48
CA LEU A 144 -1.38 4.35 11.68
C LEU A 144 -0.13 4.30 12.56
N GLU A 145 1.03 3.99 11.96
CA GLU A 145 2.32 3.96 12.68
C GLU A 145 2.69 5.34 13.22
N THR A 146 2.45 6.39 12.42
CA THR A 146 2.70 7.77 12.83
C THR A 146 1.87 8.15 14.06
N LEU A 147 0.57 7.85 14.05
CA LEU A 147 -0.34 8.11 15.18
C LEU A 147 0.06 7.32 16.43
N GLU A 148 0.48 6.07 16.27
CA GLU A 148 0.97 5.27 17.40
C GLU A 148 2.21 5.88 18.04
N GLU A 149 3.18 6.36 17.26
CA GLU A 149 4.39 6.98 17.81
C GLU A 149 4.11 8.36 18.41
N VAL A 150 3.12 9.11 17.90
CA VAL A 150 2.59 10.31 18.58
C VAL A 150 2.01 9.96 19.95
N MET A 151 1.12 8.97 20.01
CA MET A 151 0.47 8.56 21.26
C MET A 151 1.46 8.04 22.31
N LYS A 152 2.56 7.42 21.86
CA LYS A 152 3.65 6.94 22.73
C LYS A 152 4.68 8.02 23.06
N GLY A 153 4.59 9.22 22.48
CA GLY A 153 5.55 10.31 22.70
C GLY A 153 6.94 10.03 22.12
N ARG A 154 7.04 9.22 21.06
CA ARG A 154 8.31 8.77 20.44
C ARG A 154 8.44 9.17 18.97
N LEU A 155 7.54 10.01 18.47
CA LEU A 155 7.63 10.52 17.11
C LEU A 155 8.94 11.31 16.94
N ARG A 156 9.69 11.03 15.87
CA ARG A 156 11.00 11.63 15.63
C ARG A 156 10.87 13.11 15.27
N GLU A 157 11.35 14.00 16.12
CA GLU A 157 11.31 15.45 15.89
C GLU A 157 12.04 15.90 14.62
N GLY A 158 13.13 15.20 14.25
CA GLY A 158 13.85 15.50 13.01
C GLY A 158 13.03 15.26 11.73
N ALA A 159 12.05 14.35 11.79
CA ALA A 159 11.12 14.09 10.69
C ALA A 159 9.79 14.87 10.86
N PHE A 160 9.40 15.17 12.09
CA PHE A 160 8.15 15.84 12.44
C PHE A 160 8.43 16.98 13.45
N PRO A 161 8.97 18.12 12.98
CA PRO A 161 9.36 19.21 13.87
C PRO A 161 8.14 19.94 14.42
N TYR A 162 8.29 20.51 15.62
CA TYR A 162 7.29 21.43 16.18
C TYR A 162 7.29 22.75 15.38
N CYS A 163 6.10 23.30 15.16
CA CYS A 163 5.97 24.67 14.72
C CYS A 163 6.06 25.60 15.94
N GLY A 164 7.24 26.17 16.21
CA GLY A 164 7.51 27.02 17.36
C GLY A 164 8.47 26.38 18.38
N ASN A 165 8.44 26.85 19.63
CA ASN A 165 9.28 26.28 20.69
C ASN A 165 8.76 24.89 21.11
N ALA A 166 9.66 23.90 21.12
CA ALA A 166 9.35 22.60 21.68
C ALA A 166 8.91 22.75 23.15
N PRO A 167 7.91 21.97 23.62
CA PRO A 167 7.56 21.97 25.03
C PRO A 167 8.79 21.55 25.84
N SER A 168 9.19 22.38 26.81
CA SER A 168 10.24 22.01 27.75
C SER A 168 9.78 20.77 28.51
N MET A 169 10.31 19.59 28.19
CA MET A 169 10.02 18.38 28.94
C MET A 169 10.38 18.61 30.41
N PRO A 170 9.46 18.35 31.36
CA PRO A 170 9.78 18.46 32.76
C PRO A 170 10.92 17.47 33.10
N PRO A 171 11.92 17.87 33.90
CA PRO A 171 13.02 17.00 34.28
C PRO A 171 12.47 15.88 35.17
N GLY A 172 12.33 14.64 34.68
CA GLY A 172 11.93 13.56 35.58
C GLY A 172 11.52 12.18 35.05
N THR A 173 11.44 11.91 33.75
CA THR A 173 11.08 10.57 33.28
C THR A 173 12.17 10.01 32.36
N LYS A 174 13.12 9.32 32.98
CA LYS A 174 13.97 8.31 32.33
C LYS A 174 13.23 6.99 32.24
#